data_AF-A0A972R769-F1
#
_entry.id   AF-A0A972R769-F1
#
_cell.length_a   1.000
_cell.length_b   1.000
_cell.length_c   1.000
_cell.angle_alpha   90.00
_cell.angle_beta   90.00
_cell.angle_gamma   90.00
#
_symmetry.space_group_name_H-M   'P 1'
#
loop_
_entity.id
_entity.type
_entity.pdbx_description
1 polymer ?
#
loop_
_entity_poly.entity_id
_entity_poly.type
_entity_poly.pdbx_seq_one_letter_code
_entity_poly.pdbx_strand_id
1 'polypeptide(L)'
;MKHKIQQSIIGGIVGTAAMTLIMFVAPMMGMPKMNPADMMSGMMGVPLAMGWLIHFIVGVIFALAYSFLLQALLSKLDNKVLKGTVFGFAVFVFAQIMMQLIGAMTDGIPKPTGNMMTLVIGSIIGHIVYGVVTVMFIKEEK
;
A
#
# COMPACT_ATOMS: atom_id res chain seq x y z
N MET A 1 -20.94 12.74 -0.09
CA MET A 1 -20.06 12.36 1.05
C MET A 1 -20.19 10.90 1.47
N LYS A 2 -21.35 10.40 1.93
CA LYS A 2 -21.50 9.00 2.41
C LYS A 2 -21.02 7.94 1.40
N HIS A 3 -21.43 8.05 0.13
CA HIS A 3 -20.99 7.13 -0.93
C HIS A 3 -19.48 7.20 -1.19
N LYS A 4 -18.87 8.38 -1.08
CA LYS A 4 -17.44 8.59 -1.33
C LYS A 4 -16.59 7.93 -0.23
N ILE A 5 -17.02 8.08 1.04
CA ILE A 5 -16.42 7.39 2.20
C ILE A 5 -16.53 5.86 2.01
N GLN A 6 -17.72 5.35 1.69
CA GLN A 6 -17.94 3.93 1.46
C GLN A 6 -17.05 3.38 0.34
N GLN A 7 -16.96 4.09 -0.79
CA GLN A 7 -16.08 3.73 -1.91
C GLN A 7 -14.61 3.72 -1.50
N SER A 8 -14.18 4.66 -0.66
CA SER A 8 -12.80 4.75 -0.18
C SER A 8 -12.47 3.58 0.75
N ILE A 9 -13.37 3.24 1.67
CA ILE A 9 -13.20 2.10 2.57
C ILE A 9 -13.11 0.80 1.76
N ILE A 10 -14.07 0.56 0.86
CA ILE A 10 -14.07 -0.65 0.01
C ILE A 10 -12.82 -0.67 -0.87
N GLY A 11 -12.49 0.44 -1.52
CA GLY A 11 -11.32 0.56 -2.38
C GLY A 11 -10.01 0.29 -1.64
N GLY A 12 -9.85 0.84 -0.44
CA GLY A 12 -8.66 0.60 0.39
C GLY A 12 -8.53 -0.86 0.84
N ILE A 13 -9.63 -1.49 1.26
CA ILE A 13 -9.64 -2.91 1.64
C ILE A 13 -9.31 -3.79 0.42
N VAL A 14 -10.00 -3.60 -0.70
CA VAL A 14 -9.81 -4.41 -1.91
C VAL A 14 -8.43 -4.18 -2.52
N GLY A 15 -7.93 -2.94 -2.54
CA GLY A 15 -6.58 -2.62 -2.98
C GLY A 15 -5.51 -3.29 -2.12
N THR A 16 -5.68 -3.26 -0.80
CA THR A 16 -4.74 -3.90 0.14
C THR A 16 -4.75 -5.42 -0.02
N ALA A 17 -5.93 -6.01 -0.17
CA ALA A 17 -6.08 -7.43 -0.46
C ALA A 17 -5.41 -7.83 -1.79
N ALA A 18 -5.61 -7.05 -2.85
CA ALA A 18 -5.00 -7.30 -4.16
C ALA A 18 -3.47 -7.26 -4.10
N MET A 19 -2.90 -6.24 -3.46
CA MET A 19 -1.46 -6.16 -3.21
C MET A 19 -0.95 -7.36 -2.40
N THR A 20 -1.66 -7.72 -1.33
CA THR A 20 -1.30 -8.87 -0.47
C THR A 20 -1.29 -10.19 -1.26
N LEU A 21 -2.28 -10.40 -2.13
CA LEU A 21 -2.33 -11.58 -2.99
C LEU A 21 -1.13 -11.65 -3.93
N ILE A 22 -0.75 -10.53 -4.55
CA ILE A 22 0.45 -10.47 -5.40
C ILE A 22 1.71 -10.82 -4.60
N MET A 23 1.82 -10.35 -3.35
CA MET A 23 2.96 -10.68 -2.49
C MET A 23 3.03 -12.16 -2.10
N PHE A 24 1.89 -12.86 -2.02
CA PHE A 24 1.88 -14.31 -1.81
C PHE A 24 2.26 -15.11 -3.06
N VAL A 25 1.98 -14.58 -4.25
CA VAL A 25 2.35 -15.21 -5.53
C VAL A 25 3.79 -14.90 -5.93
N ALA A 26 4.33 -13.73 -5.56
CA ALA A 26 5.66 -13.26 -5.94
C ALA A 26 6.79 -14.29 -5.67
N PRO A 27 6.81 -15.05 -4.55
CA PRO A 27 7.79 -16.11 -4.33
C PRO A 27 7.79 -17.23 -5.37
N MET A 28 6.62 -17.54 -5.94
CA MET A 28 6.49 -18.54 -7.01
C MET A 28 7.11 -18.05 -8.32
N MET A 29 7.37 -16.74 -8.44
CA MET A 29 8.03 -16.11 -9.57
C MET A 29 9.52 -15.82 -9.31
N GLY A 30 10.09 -16.38 -8.23
CA GLY A 30 11.50 -16.21 -7.86
C GLY A 30 11.81 -14.91 -7.10
N MET A 31 10.79 -14.14 -6.70
CA MET A 31 11.00 -12.99 -5.82
C MET A 31 11.11 -13.42 -4.35
N PRO A 32 11.75 -12.64 -3.47
CA PRO A 32 11.80 -12.98 -2.05
C PRO A 32 10.42 -12.87 -1.40
N LYS A 33 10.21 -13.63 -0.32
CA LYS A 33 8.97 -13.59 0.45
C LYS A 33 8.86 -12.26 1.20
N MET A 34 7.76 -11.55 0.96
CA MET A 34 7.45 -10.28 1.63
C MET A 34 6.08 -10.42 2.32
N ASN A 35 6.06 -10.22 3.64
CA ASN A 35 4.83 -10.22 4.41
C ASN A 35 4.69 -8.87 5.14
N PRO A 36 3.83 -7.96 4.65
CA PRO A 36 3.65 -6.65 5.26
C PRO A 36 3.22 -6.70 6.73
N ALA A 37 2.36 -7.65 7.09
CA ALA A 37 1.88 -7.78 8.46
C ALA A 37 2.98 -8.24 9.42
N ASP A 38 3.83 -9.16 8.97
CA ASP A 38 4.98 -9.64 9.74
C ASP A 38 6.01 -8.53 9.93
N MET A 39 6.27 -7.73 8.88
CA MET A 39 7.14 -6.55 8.98
C MET A 39 6.60 -5.53 9.99
N MET A 40 5.31 -5.19 9.92
CA MET A 40 4.68 -4.25 10.85
C MET A 40 4.65 -4.79 12.29
N SER A 41 4.35 -6.08 12.45
CA SER A 41 4.34 -6.77 13.74
C SER A 41 5.72 -6.75 14.39
N GLY A 42 6.77 -7.11 13.63
CA GLY A 42 8.14 -7.11 14.10
C GLY A 42 8.66 -5.72 14.45
N MET A 43 8.38 -4.71 13.61
CA MET A 43 8.82 -3.34 13.87
C MET A 43 8.13 -2.70 15.07
N MET A 44 6.84 -3.00 15.30
CA MET A 44 6.06 -2.36 16.36
C MET A 44 5.98 -3.20 17.65
N GLY A 45 6.53 -4.42 17.67
CA GLY A 45 6.45 -5.32 18.82
C GLY A 45 5.02 -5.77 19.16
N VAL A 46 4.12 -5.79 18.17
CA VAL A 46 2.70 -6.17 18.34
C VAL A 46 2.44 -7.56 17.77
N PRO A 47 1.38 -8.28 18.19
CA PRO A 47 1.04 -9.59 17.61
C PRO A 47 0.77 -9.53 16.09
N LEU A 48 1.03 -10.62 15.38
CA LEU A 48 0.84 -10.72 13.92
C LEU A 48 -0.57 -10.32 13.46
N ALA A 49 -1.61 -10.70 14.22
CA ALA A 49 -2.99 -10.31 13.94
C ALA A 49 -3.18 -8.78 13.93
N MET A 50 -2.47 -8.07 14.82
CA MET A 50 -2.46 -6.61 14.85
C MET A 50 -1.71 -6.03 13.66
N GLY A 51 -0.61 -6.66 13.22
CA GLY A 51 0.10 -6.28 11.99
C GLY A 51 -0.81 -6.30 10.76
N TRP A 52 -1.65 -7.34 10.62
CA TRP A 52 -2.66 -7.41 9.56
C TRP A 52 -3.71 -6.31 9.69
N LEU A 53 -4.26 -6.12 10.90
CA LEU A 53 -5.26 -5.08 11.15
C LEU A 53 -4.71 -3.69 10.76
N ILE A 54 -3.49 -3.38 11.20
CA ILE A 54 -2.81 -2.12 10.87
C ILE A 54 -2.60 -2.00 9.36
N HIS A 55 -2.16 -3.06 8.67
CA HIS A 55 -1.94 -3.03 7.22
C HIS A 55 -3.22 -2.62 6.46
N PHE A 56 -4.36 -3.23 6.79
CA PHE A 56 -5.64 -2.89 6.18
C PHE A 56 -6.17 -1.51 6.59
N ILE A 57 -6.01 -1.11 7.86
CA ILE A 57 -6.38 0.23 8.32
C ILE A 57 -5.59 1.30 7.55
N VAL A 58 -4.28 1.12 7.41
CA VAL A 58 -3.41 2.04 6.66
C VAL A 58 -3.83 2.13 5.19
N GLY A 59 -4.19 1.00 4.56
CA GLY A 59 -4.77 1.00 3.23
C GLY A 59 -6.06 1.83 3.13
N VAL A 60 -6.97 1.69 4.09
CA VAL A 60 -8.19 2.52 4.14
C VAL A 60 -7.87 4.00 4.33
N ILE A 61 -6.91 4.34 5.20
CA ILE A 61 -6.47 5.73 5.43
C ILE A 61 -5.94 6.34 4.12
N PHE A 62 -5.10 5.62 3.38
CA PHE A 62 -4.59 6.11 2.09
C PHE A 62 -5.70 6.25 1.04
N ALA A 63 -6.65 5.32 0.98
CA ALA A 63 -7.79 5.45 0.07
C ALA A 63 -8.66 6.68 0.38
N LEU A 64 -8.88 6.97 1.67
CA LEU A 64 -9.54 8.20 2.11
C LEU A 64 -8.71 9.44 1.72
N ALA A 65 -7.40 9.42 1.97
CA ALA A 65 -6.51 10.50 1.57
C ALA A 65 -6.54 10.74 0.05
N TYR A 66 -6.59 9.69 -0.76
CA TYR A 66 -6.79 9.83 -2.20
C TYR A 66 -8.09 10.55 -2.51
N SER A 67 -9.20 10.04 -1.99
CA SER A 67 -10.54 10.56 -2.25
C SER A 67 -10.72 12.04 -1.85
N PHE A 68 -10.14 12.46 -0.74
CA PHE A 68 -10.39 13.80 -0.18
C PHE A 68 -9.28 14.82 -0.42
N LEU A 69 -8.02 14.38 -0.58
CA LEU A 69 -6.87 15.29 -0.65
C LEU A 69 -6.17 15.20 -2.01
N LEU A 70 -5.92 13.98 -2.51
CA LEU A 70 -5.04 13.79 -3.68
C LEU A 70 -5.79 13.75 -5.02
N GLN A 71 -7.10 13.45 -5.01
CA GLN A 71 -7.91 13.41 -6.22
C GLN A 71 -7.89 14.76 -6.96
N ALA A 72 -7.97 15.88 -6.22
CA ALA A 72 -7.89 17.22 -6.78
C ALA A 72 -6.50 17.51 -7.38
N LEU A 73 -5.43 17.05 -6.72
CA LEU A 73 -4.05 17.21 -7.20
C LEU A 73 -3.80 16.45 -8.50
N LEU A 74 -4.44 15.29 -8.67
CA LEU A 74 -4.33 14.43 -9.84
C LEU A 74 -5.42 14.68 -10.90
N SER A 75 -6.21 15.74 -10.76
CA SER A 75 -7.33 16.08 -11.65
C SER A 75 -6.93 16.26 -13.12
N LYS A 76 -5.69 16.70 -13.39
CA LYS A 76 -5.14 16.90 -14.75
C LYS A 76 -4.84 15.60 -15.51
N LEU A 77 -4.86 14.46 -14.84
CA LEU A 77 -4.68 13.18 -15.49
C LEU A 77 -6.06 12.68 -15.95
N ASP A 78 -6.23 12.27 -17.20
CA ASP A 78 -7.52 11.74 -17.68
C ASP A 78 -7.64 10.21 -17.52
N ASN A 79 -6.52 9.53 -17.29
CA ASN A 79 -6.46 8.07 -17.21
C ASN A 79 -6.45 7.60 -15.74
N LYS A 80 -7.51 6.87 -15.36
CA LYS A 80 -7.68 6.29 -14.01
C LYS A 80 -6.55 5.35 -13.60
N VAL A 81 -6.07 4.52 -14.53
CA VAL A 81 -4.93 3.61 -14.27
C VAL A 81 -3.68 4.43 -14.00
N LEU A 82 -3.42 5.47 -14.79
CA LEU A 82 -2.26 6.33 -14.57
C LEU A 82 -2.34 7.06 -13.22
N LYS A 83 -3.51 7.58 -12.82
CA LYS A 83 -3.71 8.15 -11.47
C LYS A 83 -3.41 7.13 -10.39
N GLY A 84 -3.96 5.92 -10.53
CA GLY A 84 -3.72 4.81 -9.62
C GLY A 84 -2.24 4.45 -9.50
N THR A 85 -1.51 4.42 -10.61
CA THR A 85 -0.06 4.17 -10.63
C THR A 85 0.71 5.28 -9.91
N VAL A 86 0.41 6.54 -10.20
CA VAL A 86 1.06 7.69 -9.54
C VAL A 86 0.76 7.70 -8.04
N PHE A 87 -0.50 7.47 -7.67
CA PHE A 87 -0.92 7.36 -6.28
C PHE A 87 -0.23 6.19 -5.58
N GLY A 88 -0.23 5.00 -6.18
CA GLY A 88 0.43 3.81 -5.64
C GLY A 88 1.92 4.02 -5.45
N PHE A 89 2.61 4.63 -6.42
CA PHE A 89 4.02 4.98 -6.29
C PHE A 89 4.27 5.99 -5.17
N ALA A 90 3.41 7.00 -5.01
CA ALA A 90 3.50 7.93 -3.88
C ALA A 90 3.33 7.23 -2.52
N VAL A 91 2.40 6.27 -2.43
CA VAL A 91 2.22 5.44 -1.23
C VAL A 91 3.45 4.57 -0.97
N PHE A 92 4.06 3.98 -2.01
CA PHE A 92 5.32 3.24 -1.88
C PHE A 92 6.42 4.10 -1.27
N VAL A 93 6.65 5.30 -1.82
CA VAL A 93 7.68 6.24 -1.31
C VAL A 93 7.39 6.60 0.15
N PHE A 94 6.13 6.92 0.47
CA PHE A 94 5.73 7.21 1.84
C PHE A 94 5.98 6.01 2.76
N ALA A 95 5.64 4.79 2.34
CA ALA A 95 5.89 3.58 3.10
C ALA A 95 7.38 3.36 3.35
N GLN A 96 8.25 3.59 2.36
CA GLN A 96 9.70 3.50 2.56
C GLN A 96 10.17 4.51 3.61
N ILE A 97 9.74 5.77 3.53
CA ILE A 97 10.10 6.81 4.50
C ILE A 97 9.61 6.42 5.91
N MET A 98 8.36 6.01 6.05
CA MET A 98 7.80 5.61 7.34
C MET A 98 8.48 4.39 7.93
N MET A 99 8.87 3.41 7.10
CA MET A 99 9.63 2.26 7.59
C MET A 99 10.99 2.70 8.16
N GLN A 100 11.71 3.60 7.49
CA GLN A 100 12.97 4.14 8.01
C GLN A 100 12.76 4.91 9.32
N LEU A 101 11.71 5.73 9.42
CA LEU A 101 11.41 6.51 10.62
C LEU A 101 11.03 5.61 11.80
N ILE A 102 10.10 4.67 11.60
CA ILE A 102 9.69 3.72 12.65
C ILE A 102 10.88 2.86 13.05
N GLY A 103 11.65 2.36 12.07
CA GLY A 103 12.86 1.58 12.31
C GLY A 103 13.90 2.32 13.16
N ALA A 104 14.09 3.62 12.93
CA ALA A 104 14.99 4.45 13.73
C ALA A 104 14.51 4.68 15.18
N MET A 105 13.21 4.53 15.44
CA MET A 105 12.58 4.69 16.76
C MET A 105 12.38 3.36 17.51
N THR A 106 12.64 2.23 16.85
CA THR A 106 12.40 0.87 17.34
C THR A 106 13.69 0.05 17.24
N ASP A 107 13.62 -1.28 17.36
CA ASP A 107 14.78 -2.18 17.26
C ASP A 107 15.37 -2.29 15.83
N GLY A 108 15.03 -1.36 14.94
CA GLY A 108 15.45 -1.33 13.54
C GLY A 108 14.44 -1.95 12.58
N ILE A 109 14.79 -1.92 11.30
CA ILE A 109 14.02 -2.61 10.26
C ILE A 109 14.47 -4.07 10.20
N PRO A 110 13.55 -5.05 10.18
CA PRO A 110 13.89 -6.45 9.95
C PRO A 110 14.82 -6.61 8.75
N LYS A 111 15.93 -7.34 8.92
CA LYS A 111 16.92 -7.48 7.86
C LYS A 111 16.25 -8.12 6.62
N PRO A 112 16.33 -7.48 5.45
CA PRO A 112 15.77 -8.04 4.24
C PRO A 112 16.45 -9.38 3.92
N THR A 113 15.64 -10.36 3.54
CA THR A 113 16.14 -11.67 3.09
C THR A 113 16.03 -11.74 1.56
N GLY A 114 17.11 -12.17 0.90
CA GLY A 114 17.17 -12.26 -0.56
C GLY A 114 17.76 -11.04 -1.27
N ASN A 115 17.50 -10.92 -2.56
CA ASN A 115 18.10 -9.88 -3.41
C ASN A 115 17.36 -8.53 -3.24
N MET A 116 18.11 -7.49 -2.84
CA MET A 116 17.57 -6.15 -2.59
C MET A 116 16.84 -5.53 -3.78
N MET A 117 17.35 -5.70 -5.00
CA MET A 117 16.70 -5.19 -6.21
C MET A 117 15.32 -5.82 -6.41
N THR A 118 15.23 -7.13 -6.24
CA THR A 118 13.95 -7.85 -6.38
C THR A 118 12.94 -7.49 -5.29
N LEU A 119 13.40 -7.20 -4.06
CA LEU A 119 12.53 -6.71 -2.98
C LEU A 119 11.95 -5.33 -3.30
N VAL A 120 12.78 -4.42 -3.82
CA VAL A 120 12.33 -3.07 -4.20
C VAL A 120 11.33 -3.16 -5.35
N ILE A 121 11.61 -3.95 -6.38
CA ILE A 121 10.70 -4.16 -7.52
C ILE A 121 9.37 -4.75 -7.02
N GLY A 122 9.41 -5.79 -6.19
CA GLY A 122 8.21 -6.41 -5.61
C GLY A 122 7.38 -5.41 -4.79
N SER A 123 8.04 -4.59 -3.97
CA SER A 123 7.38 -3.53 -3.21
C SER A 123 6.71 -2.49 -4.11
N ILE A 124 7.40 -2.01 -5.16
CA ILE A 124 6.85 -1.05 -6.12
C ILE A 124 5.63 -1.64 -6.83
N ILE A 125 5.73 -2.87 -7.35
CA ILE A 125 4.63 -3.56 -8.04
C ILE A 125 3.43 -3.69 -7.11
N GLY A 126 3.65 -4.15 -5.87
CA GLY A 126 2.58 -4.29 -4.89
C GLY A 126 1.82 -2.99 -4.65
N HIS A 127 2.54 -1.88 -4.45
CA HIS A 127 1.93 -0.57 -4.21
C HIS A 127 1.27 0.03 -5.46
N ILE A 128 1.81 -0.20 -6.66
CA ILE A 128 1.13 0.18 -7.92
C ILE A 128 -0.19 -0.58 -8.04
N VAL A 129 -0.20 -1.89 -7.79
CA VAL A 129 -1.43 -2.69 -7.79
C VAL A 129 -2.43 -2.16 -6.78
N TYR A 130 -1.99 -1.90 -5.54
CA TYR A 130 -2.81 -1.26 -4.52
C TYR A 130 -3.42 0.06 -5.03
N GLY A 131 -2.60 0.94 -5.59
CA GLY A 131 -3.03 2.26 -6.05
C GLY A 131 -4.04 2.19 -7.20
N VAL A 132 -3.74 1.39 -8.22
CA VAL A 132 -4.66 1.16 -9.36
C VAL A 132 -5.98 0.59 -8.90
N VAL A 133 -5.96 -0.49 -8.12
CA VAL A 133 -7.20 -1.12 -7.65
C VAL A 133 -8.01 -0.14 -6.80
N THR A 134 -7.38 0.53 -5.83
CA THR A 134 -8.06 1.51 -4.97
C THR A 134 -8.76 2.62 -5.77
N VAL A 135 -8.05 3.22 -6.72
CA VAL A 135 -8.58 4.33 -7.54
C VAL A 135 -9.72 3.87 -8.46
N MET A 136 -9.70 2.62 -8.93
CA MET A 136 -10.80 2.09 -9.75
C MET A 136 -12.14 2.09 -9.00
N PHE A 137 -12.14 1.84 -7.69
CA PHE A 137 -13.35 1.82 -6.86
C PHE A 137 -13.87 3.22 -6.46
N ILE A 138 -13.03 4.25 -6.57
CA ILE A 138 -13.39 5.62 -6.16
C ILE A 138 -13.92 6.38 -7.38
N LYS A 139 -15.12 6.95 -7.28
CA LYS A 139 -15.68 7.77 -8.37
C LYS A 139 -14.91 9.09 -8.48
N GLU A 140 -14.67 9.51 -9.72
CA GLU A 140 -14.05 10.81 -10.00
C GLU A 140 -15.10 11.90 -10.09
N GLU A 141 -14.85 12.98 -9.35
CA GLU A 141 -15.55 14.24 -9.51
C GLU A 141 -14.80 14.98 -10.63
N LYS A 142 -15.48 15.18 -11.77
CA LYS A 142 -14.99 16.00 -12.87
C LYS A 142 -15.22 17.47 -12.56
#